data_AF-A0A5C6YV30-F1
#
_entry.id   AF-A0A5C6YV30-F1
#
_cell.length_a   1.000
_cell.length_b   1.000
_cell.length_c   1.000
_cell.angle_alpha   90.00
_cell.angle_beta   90.00
_cell.angle_gamma   90.00
#
_symmetry.space_group_name_H-M   'P 1'
#
loop_
_entity.id
_entity.type
_entity.pdbx_description
1 polymer ?
#
loop_
_entity_poly.entity_id
_entity_poly.type
_entity_poly.pdbx_seq_one_letter_code
_entity_poly.pdbx_strand_id
1 'polypeptide(L)' 'MNNEVLGTVLGIIFIVLGLAILVRYKKLTSHKYFQILFVVIALMLIGFGIYTGWSSITLYE' A
#
# COMPACT_ATOMS: atom_id res chain seq x y z
N MET A 1 5.79 -5.03 22.85
CA MET A 1 5.95 -4.04 21.78
C MET A 1 4.56 -3.66 21.35
N ASN A 2 4.17 -2.38 21.42
CA ASN A 2 2.77 -1.96 21.35
C ASN A 2 2.18 -2.23 19.96
N ASN A 3 1.11 -3.02 19.86
CA ASN A 3 0.54 -3.50 18.59
C ASN A 3 0.08 -2.35 17.68
N GLU A 4 -0.29 -1.21 18.27
CA GLU A 4 -0.62 0.06 17.62
C GLU A 4 0.51 0.58 16.72
N VAL A 5 1.73 0.53 17.23
CA VAL A 5 2.93 1.01 16.52
C VAL A 5 3.24 0.10 15.34
N LEU A 6 3.07 -1.21 15.52
CA LEU A 6 3.24 -2.21 14.45
C LEU A 6 2.23 -2.00 13.31
N GLY A 7 0.95 -1.80 13.62
CA GLY A 7 -0.10 -1.55 12.62
C GLY A 7 0.13 -0.26 11.84
N THR A 8 0.53 0.80 12.53
CA THR A 8 0.82 2.10 11.90
C THR A 8 2.05 2.01 10.98
N VAL A 9 3.12 1.37 11.44
CA VAL A 9 4.35 1.18 10.64
C VAL A 9 4.08 0.32 9.41
N LEU A 10 3.32 -0.77 9.56
CA LEU A 10 2.91 -1.61 8.43
C LEU A 10 2.10 -0.81 7.40
N GLY A 11 1.11 -0.02 7.86
CA GLY A 11 0.30 0.81 6.98
C GLY A 11 1.15 1.77 6.13
N ILE A 12 2.11 2.44 6.76
CA ILE A 12 3.06 3.35 6.08
C ILE A 12 3.90 2.59 5.04
N ILE A 13 4.44 1.41 5.39
CA ILE A 13 5.25 0.60 4.47
C ILE A 13 4.44 0.21 3.23
N PHE A 14 3.19 -0.22 3.41
CA PHE A 14 2.32 -0.62 2.30
C PHE A 14 1.91 0.55 1.40
N ILE A 15 1.65 1.74 1.97
CA ILE A 15 1.39 2.96 1.20
C ILE A 15 2.61 3.35 0.37
N VAL A 16 3.81 3.35 0.96
CA VAL A 16 5.05 3.70 0.27
C VAL A 16 5.35 2.71 -0.86
N LEU A 17 5.14 1.40 -0.62
CA LEU A 17 5.28 0.37 -1.65
C LEU A 17 4.29 0.57 -2.80
N GLY A 18 3.02 0.81 -2.51
CA GLY A 18 2.00 1.06 -3.52
C GLY A 18 2.32 2.29 -4.38
N LEU A 19 2.75 3.39 -3.74
CA LEU A 19 3.22 4.60 -4.44
C LEU A 19 4.47 4.34 -5.30
N ALA A 20 5.45 3.59 -4.79
CA ALA A 20 6.66 3.26 -5.53
C ALA A 20 6.36 2.48 -6.81
N ILE A 21 5.42 1.52 -6.74
CA ILE A 21 4.93 0.78 -7.91
C ILE A 21 4.22 1.74 -8.88
N LEU A 22 3.37 2.64 -8.38
CA LEU A 22 2.67 3.65 -9.18
C LEU A 22 3.61 4.67 -9.85
N VAL A 23 4.78 4.95 -9.28
CA VAL A 23 5.78 5.83 -9.90
C VAL A 23 6.55 5.11 -10.99
N ARG A 24 6.84 3.81 -10.82
CA ARG A 24 7.68 3.04 -11.74
C ARG A 24 6.95 2.07 -12.66
N TYR A 25 5.62 1.96 -12.63
CA TYR A 25 4.87 0.96 -13.41
C TYR A 25 5.21 0.93 -14.91
N LYS A 26 5.46 2.10 -15.52
CA LYS A 26 5.87 2.21 -16.94
C LYS A 26 7.25 1.60 -17.21
N LYS A 27 8.13 1.59 -16.22
CA LYS A 27 9.49 1.04 -16.29
C LYS A 27 9.54 -0.44 -15.92
N LEU A 28 8.57 -0.94 -15.14
CA LEU A 28 8.48 -2.35 -14.76
C LEU A 28 8.00 -3.25 -15.90
N THR A 29 7.17 -2.74 -16.80
CA THR A 29 6.62 -3.56 -17.90
C THR A 29 6.26 -2.73 -19.13
N SER A 30 6.57 -3.27 -20.31
CA SER A 30 6.28 -2.67 -21.61
C SER A 30 4.85 -3.00 -22.09
N HIS A 31 4.24 -4.06 -21.54
CA HIS A 31 2.92 -4.52 -21.96
C HIS A 31 1.81 -3.77 -21.21
N LYS A 32 0.89 -3.15 -21.98
CA LYS A 32 -0.26 -2.38 -21.46
C LYS A 32 -1.10 -3.15 -20.43
N TYR A 33 -1.32 -4.45 -20.64
CA TYR A 33 -2.07 -5.30 -19.72
C TYR A 33 -1.41 -5.38 -18.34
N PHE A 34 -0.09 -5.59 -18.30
CA PHE A 34 0.65 -5.67 -17.05
C PHE A 34 0.77 -4.30 -16.37
N GLN A 35 0.82 -3.19 -17.13
CA GLN A 35 0.78 -1.84 -16.54
C GLN A 35 -0.52 -1.60 -15.77
N ILE A 36 -1.67 -1.99 -16.34
CA ILE A 36 -2.97 -1.89 -15.67
C ILE A 36 -2.99 -2.79 -14.43
N LEU A 37 -2.49 -4.03 -14.53
CA LEU A 37 -2.39 -4.95 -13.41
C LEU A 37 -1.58 -4.34 -12.25
N PHE A 38 -0.42 -3.73 -12.54
CA PHE A 38 0.41 -3.08 -11.53
C PHE A 38 -0.28 -1.87 -10.88
N VAL A 39 -1.03 -1.08 -11.65
CA VAL A 39 -1.81 0.04 -11.10
C VAL A 39 -2.93 -0.47 -10.18
N VAL A 40 -3.63 -1.53 -10.55
CA VAL A 40 -4.67 -2.16 -9.71
C VAL A 40 -4.06 -2.69 -8.41
N ILE A 41 -2.93 -3.39 -8.49
CA ILE A 41 -2.21 -3.89 -7.31
C ILE A 41 -1.74 -2.73 -6.42
N ALA A 42 -1.21 -1.66 -7.01
CA ALA A 42 -0.78 -0.48 -6.27
C ALA A 42 -1.94 0.18 -5.51
N LEU A 43 -3.11 0.31 -6.14
CA LEU A 43 -4.31 0.83 -5.49
C LEU A 43 -4.78 -0.09 -4.34
N MET A 44 -4.73 -1.41 -4.52
CA MET A 44 -5.04 -2.36 -3.45
C MET A 44 -4.05 -2.24 -2.28
N LEU A 45 -2.75 -2.08 -2.54
CA LEU A 45 -1.73 -1.90 -1.50
C LEU A 45 -1.92 -0.59 -0.73
N ILE A 46 -2.24 0.50 -1.43
CA ILE A 46 -2.54 1.79 -0.79
C ILE A 46 -3.80 1.68 0.07
N GLY A 47 -4.87 1.09 -0.46
CA GLY A 47 -6.11 0.85 0.29
C GLY A 47 -5.88 -0.03 1.52
N PHE A 48 -5.08 -1.08 1.40
CA PHE A 48 -4.70 -1.94 2.51
C PHE A 48 -3.88 -1.19 3.57
N GLY A 49 -2.94 -0.34 3.14
CA GLY A 49 -2.14 0.49 4.04
C GLY A 49 -2.98 1.52 4.80
N ILE A 50 -3.97 2.13 4.14
CA ILE A 50 -4.95 3.02 4.78
C ILE A 50 -5.82 2.25 5.78
N TYR A 51 -6.35 1.08 5.39
CA TYR A 51 -7.18 0.26 6.27
C TYR A 51 -6.44 -0.19 7.52
N THR A 52 -5.19 -0.65 7.36
CA THR A 52 -4.35 -1.07 8.50
C THR A 52 -3.98 0.08 9.41
N GLY A 53 -3.62 1.25 8.86
CA GLY A 53 -3.36 2.46 9.64
C GLY A 53 -4.61 3.01 10.34
N TRP A 54 -5.77 2.97 9.68
CA TRP A 54 -7.04 3.39 10.27
C TRP A 54 -7.47 2.44 11.38
N SER A 55 -7.39 1.12 11.14
CA SER A 55 -7.69 0.09 12.12
C SER A 55 -6.76 0.17 13.33
N SER A 56 -5.47 0.48 13.15
CA SER A 56 -4.57 0.61 14.31
C SER A 56 -4.88 1.83 15.17
N ILE A 57 -5.50 2.88 14.61
CA ILE A 57 -5.90 4.09 15.33
C ILE A 57 -7.28 3.90 15.99
N THR A 58 -8.24 3.27 15.31
CA THR A 58 -9.65 3.22 15.76
C THR A 58 -10.06 1.96 16.54
N LEU A 59 -9.34 0.84 16.41
CA LEU A 59 -9.63 -0.39 17.18
C LEU A 59 -8.88 -0.47 18.52
N TYR A 60 -8.04 0.52 18.83
CA TYR A 60 -7.28 0.62 20.08
C TYR A 60 -7.62 1.88 20.91
N GLU A 61 -8.67 2.62 20.53
CA GLU A 61 -9.40 3.55 21.42
C GLU A 61 -10.48 2.81 22.23
#